data_AF-T1F907-F1
#
_entry.id   AF-T1F907-F1
#
_cell.length_a   1.000
_cell.length_b   1.000
_cell.length_c   1.000
_cell.angle_alpha   90.00
_cell.angle_beta   90.00
_cell.angle_gamma   90.00
#
_symmetry.space_group_name_H-M   'P 1'
#
loop_
_entity.id
_entity.type
_entity.pdbx_description
1 polymer ?
#
loop_
_entity_poly.entity_id
_entity_poly.type
_entity_poly.pdbx_seq_one_letter_code
_entity_poly.pdbx_strand_id
1 'polypeptide(L)'
;MTTVEYGGGANLQQRKEFCELDDGAKIPGYKGYCPSLKFTFGKTFAKSTRDISSENKKDYNNNNNNNNANVYSRMTAKQQQQLLHPNVPENNGRNKYSKDMVSGYTGFIPKCSTKFGKTYREECEKCFSEHFHDLELYKDRRNRNKMTSQQTSGLQASHRKNKEEILRSINEYTDSLTFNGAKKPLIEAPIIGYTGFVPKKNTTELGLGASYGRAAEKSLEKFDLETNAYKNKIAFLENNVTCCCRYK
;
A
#
# COMPACT_ATOMS: atom_id res chain seq x y z
N MET A 1 -42.75 -21.08 -41.71
CA MET A 1 -41.96 -21.93 -40.80
C MET A 1 -40.71 -21.15 -40.40
N THR A 2 -40.71 -20.55 -39.20
CA THR A 2 -39.51 -19.94 -38.62
C THR A 2 -38.85 -20.99 -37.72
N THR A 3 -37.69 -21.47 -38.15
CA THR A 3 -36.87 -22.42 -37.40
C THR A 3 -36.32 -21.72 -36.16
N VAL A 4 -36.85 -22.09 -34.99
CA VAL A 4 -36.27 -21.68 -33.71
C VAL A 4 -35.12 -22.63 -33.41
N GLU A 5 -33.88 -22.16 -33.61
CA GLU A 5 -32.69 -22.91 -33.23
C GLU A 5 -32.64 -23.03 -31.70
N TYR A 6 -33.00 -24.20 -31.20
CA TYR A 6 -32.76 -24.61 -29.82
C TYR A 6 -31.26 -24.89 -29.64
N GLY A 7 -30.52 -23.94 -29.07
CA GLY A 7 -29.14 -24.20 -28.66
C GLY A 7 -28.22 -23.00 -28.75
N GLY A 8 -28.37 -22.05 -27.83
CA GLY A 8 -27.45 -20.94 -27.70
C GLY A 8 -28.08 -19.88 -26.83
N GLY A 9 -27.71 -19.82 -25.55
CA GLY A 9 -28.18 -18.76 -24.67
C GLY A 9 -27.87 -17.37 -25.25
N ALA A 10 -28.49 -16.33 -24.70
CA ALA A 10 -28.35 -14.95 -25.18
C ALA A 10 -26.88 -14.58 -25.51
N ASN A 11 -26.67 -13.99 -26.69
CA ASN A 11 -25.35 -13.57 -27.16
C ASN A 11 -24.79 -12.46 -26.23
N LEU A 12 -23.46 -12.30 -26.19
CA LEU A 12 -22.76 -11.30 -25.37
C LEU A 12 -23.31 -9.89 -25.55
N GLN A 13 -23.67 -9.52 -26.79
CA GLN A 13 -24.24 -8.21 -27.09
C GLN A 13 -25.65 -8.05 -26.50
N GLN A 14 -26.52 -9.03 -26.69
CA GLN A 14 -27.86 -9.08 -26.08
C GLN A 14 -27.79 -9.04 -24.54
N ARG A 15 -26.79 -9.71 -23.95
CA ARG A 15 -26.55 -9.69 -22.50
C ARG A 15 -26.05 -8.33 -22.00
N LYS A 16 -25.27 -7.61 -22.81
CA LYS A 16 -24.84 -6.25 -22.49
C LYS A 16 -26.00 -5.26 -22.57
N GLU A 17 -26.82 -5.38 -23.61
CA GLU A 17 -28.02 -4.56 -23.80
C GLU A 17 -29.04 -4.79 -22.68
N PHE A 18 -29.28 -6.06 -22.32
CA PHE A 18 -30.17 -6.42 -21.21
C PHE A 18 -29.70 -5.83 -19.88
N CYS A 19 -28.39 -5.74 -19.64
CA CYS A 19 -27.83 -5.15 -18.43
C CYS A 19 -27.56 -3.64 -18.54
N GLU A 20 -27.96 -3.00 -19.65
CA GLU A 20 -27.72 -1.58 -19.93
C GLU A 20 -26.25 -1.17 -19.71
N LEU A 21 -25.31 -2.01 -20.18
CA LEU A 21 -23.88 -1.82 -19.96
C LEU A 21 -23.25 -0.88 -20.99
N ASP A 22 -22.54 0.14 -20.49
CA ASP A 22 -21.69 1.03 -21.29
C ASP A 22 -20.63 0.26 -22.12
N ASP A 23 -20.21 0.86 -23.24
CA ASP A 23 -19.14 0.28 -24.06
C ASP A 23 -17.81 0.15 -23.28
N GLY A 24 -17.14 -0.99 -23.46
CA GLY A 24 -15.95 -1.39 -22.71
C GLY A 24 -16.22 -2.07 -21.35
N ALA A 25 -17.42 -1.96 -20.77
CA ALA A 25 -17.78 -2.65 -19.54
C ALA A 25 -17.86 -4.18 -19.75
N LYS A 26 -17.50 -4.96 -18.72
CA LYS A 26 -17.63 -6.43 -18.74
C LYS A 26 -18.95 -6.84 -18.09
N ILE A 27 -19.56 -7.89 -18.65
CA ILE A 27 -20.79 -8.48 -18.13
C ILE A 27 -20.56 -9.11 -16.74
N PRO A 28 -21.57 -9.05 -15.84
CA PRO A 28 -21.55 -9.85 -14.62
C PRO A 28 -21.31 -11.34 -14.93
N GLY A 29 -20.42 -11.98 -14.16
CA GLY A 29 -20.01 -13.37 -14.40
C GLY A 29 -18.90 -13.56 -15.44
N TYR A 30 -18.31 -12.49 -15.96
CA TYR A 30 -17.08 -12.56 -16.75
C TYR A 30 -15.95 -13.21 -15.94
N LYS A 31 -15.46 -14.37 -16.40
CA LYS A 31 -14.39 -15.16 -15.76
C LYS A 31 -12.99 -14.90 -16.33
N GLY A 32 -12.86 -14.02 -17.32
CA GLY A 32 -11.58 -13.67 -17.93
C GLY A 32 -10.75 -12.72 -17.07
N TYR A 33 -9.50 -12.48 -17.48
CA TYR A 33 -8.60 -11.58 -16.76
C TYR A 33 -8.97 -10.11 -16.99
N CYS A 34 -9.13 -9.34 -15.92
CA CYS A 34 -9.28 -7.88 -15.96
C CYS A 34 -8.09 -7.26 -15.22
N PRO A 35 -7.12 -6.66 -15.94
CA PRO A 35 -5.93 -6.09 -15.34
C PRO A 35 -6.31 -5.07 -14.29
N SER A 36 -5.68 -5.13 -13.12
CA SER A 36 -5.90 -4.19 -12.03
C SER A 36 -7.27 -4.14 -11.35
N LEU A 37 -8.22 -5.00 -11.71
CA LEU A 37 -9.54 -5.03 -11.09
C LEU A 37 -9.47 -5.27 -9.56
N LYS A 38 -8.52 -6.08 -9.10
CA LYS A 38 -8.29 -6.34 -7.67
C LYS A 38 -7.87 -5.11 -6.86
N PHE A 39 -7.49 -4.02 -7.52
CA PHE A 39 -7.05 -2.78 -6.89
C PHE A 39 -8.08 -1.65 -7.04
N THR A 40 -9.23 -1.92 -7.64
CA THR A 40 -10.35 -0.96 -7.74
C THR A 40 -11.44 -1.39 -6.77
N PHE A 41 -11.86 -0.46 -5.91
CA PHE A 41 -12.89 -0.70 -4.90
C PHE A 41 -13.82 0.51 -4.83
N GLY A 42 -15.05 0.30 -4.34
CA GLY A 42 -16.05 1.36 -4.17
C GLY A 42 -16.83 1.77 -5.43
N LYS A 43 -16.59 1.12 -6.57
CA LYS A 43 -17.37 1.27 -7.82
C LYS A 43 -18.08 -0.05 -8.16
N THR A 44 -19.15 0.02 -8.96
CA THR A 44 -19.79 -1.20 -9.49
C THR A 44 -18.83 -1.93 -10.44
N PHE A 45 -19.04 -3.24 -10.62
CA PHE A 45 -18.19 -4.08 -11.47
C PHE A 45 -18.12 -3.55 -12.92
N ALA A 46 -19.28 -3.20 -13.48
CA ALA A 46 -19.39 -2.62 -14.82
C ALA A 46 -18.53 -1.34 -14.96
N LYS A 47 -18.66 -0.41 -14.01
CA LYS A 47 -17.93 0.85 -14.02
C LYS A 47 -16.42 0.65 -13.84
N SER A 48 -16.04 -0.24 -12.93
CA SER A 48 -14.63 -0.57 -12.66
C SER A 48 -13.95 -1.16 -13.89
N THR A 49 -14.61 -2.14 -14.54
CA THR A 49 -14.05 -2.81 -15.72
C THR A 49 -14.01 -1.91 -16.94
N ARG A 50 -15.00 -1.03 -17.12
CA ARG A 50 -15.02 0.01 -18.15
C ARG A 50 -13.88 1.01 -17.98
N ASP A 51 -13.71 1.55 -16.76
CA ASP A 51 -12.65 2.51 -16.45
C ASP A 51 -11.27 1.88 -16.77
N ILE A 52 -11.05 0.64 -16.30
CA ILE A 52 -9.86 -0.16 -16.61
C ILE A 52 -9.68 -0.37 -18.12
N SER A 53 -10.76 -0.70 -18.84
CA SER A 53 -10.69 -0.90 -20.30
C SER A 53 -10.31 0.39 -21.03
N SER A 54 -10.81 1.55 -20.56
CA SER A 54 -10.49 2.85 -21.13
C SER A 54 -9.05 3.29 -20.82
N GLU A 55 -8.54 3.00 -19.62
CA GLU A 55 -7.15 3.25 -19.21
C GLU A 55 -6.18 2.45 -20.07
N ASN A 56 -6.40 1.14 -20.22
CA ASN A 56 -5.53 0.29 -21.03
C ASN A 56 -5.50 0.72 -22.51
N LYS A 57 -6.61 1.22 -23.05
CA LYS A 57 -6.66 1.73 -24.44
C LYS A 57 -5.84 3.02 -24.61
N LYS A 58 -5.81 3.88 -23.59
CA LYS A 58 -4.95 5.09 -23.56
C LYS A 58 -3.48 4.73 -23.46
N ASP A 59 -3.13 3.78 -22.57
CA ASP A 59 -1.76 3.31 -22.39
C ASP A 59 -1.23 2.65 -23.68
N TYR A 60 -2.05 1.86 -24.37
CA TYR A 60 -1.71 1.27 -25.66
C TYR A 60 -1.46 2.32 -26.76
N ASN A 61 -2.31 3.36 -26.84
CA ASN A 61 -2.16 4.42 -27.83
C ASN A 61 -1.00 5.38 -27.53
N ASN A 62 -0.68 5.62 -26.24
CA ASN A 62 0.41 6.52 -25.84
C ASN A 62 1.80 5.87 -25.95
N ASN A 63 1.92 4.57 -25.72
CA ASN A 63 3.20 3.85 -25.84
C ASN A 63 3.70 3.75 -27.28
N ASN A 64 2.84 3.94 -28.28
CA ASN A 64 3.28 4.08 -29.67
C ASN A 64 3.91 5.45 -30.00
N ASN A 65 3.78 6.46 -29.12
CA ASN A 65 4.11 7.85 -29.46
C ASN A 65 5.27 8.47 -28.65
N ASN A 66 5.74 7.91 -27.53
CA ASN A 66 6.73 8.61 -26.70
C ASN A 66 7.87 7.71 -26.21
N ASN A 67 9.05 7.95 -26.80
CA ASN A 67 10.35 7.55 -26.27
C ASN A 67 10.78 8.52 -25.14
N ASN A 68 11.17 7.96 -23.98
CA ASN A 68 11.97 8.56 -22.90
C ASN A 68 11.28 9.52 -21.90
N ALA A 69 11.43 9.25 -20.59
CA ALA A 69 12.35 9.99 -19.69
C ALA A 69 12.06 9.77 -18.18
N ASN A 70 13.15 9.58 -17.43
CA ASN A 70 13.31 9.55 -15.97
C ASN A 70 12.56 10.64 -15.20
N VAL A 71 11.91 10.30 -14.07
CA VAL A 71 11.77 11.20 -12.90
C VAL A 71 11.62 10.41 -11.59
N TYR A 72 12.70 10.27 -10.81
CA TYR A 72 12.63 9.86 -9.40
C TYR A 72 13.31 10.93 -8.53
N SER A 73 12.56 11.98 -8.18
CA SER A 73 12.95 12.90 -7.10
C SER A 73 12.29 12.46 -5.79
N ARG A 74 13.10 12.28 -4.74
CA ARG A 74 12.61 11.98 -3.38
C ARG A 74 12.31 13.29 -2.64
N MET A 75 11.08 13.44 -2.15
CA MET A 75 10.63 14.60 -1.38
C MET A 75 11.05 14.52 0.11
N THR A 76 11.23 15.67 0.77
CA THR A 76 11.75 15.80 2.15
C THR A 76 10.65 15.88 3.22
N ALA A 77 11.00 15.55 4.47
CA ALA A 77 10.07 15.42 5.61
C ALA A 77 9.30 16.70 5.99
N LYS A 78 9.81 17.90 5.67
CA LYS A 78 9.08 19.17 5.90
C LYS A 78 7.85 19.32 5.00
N GLN A 79 7.85 18.72 3.80
CA GLN A 79 6.66 18.71 2.92
C GLN A 79 5.56 17.78 3.46
N GLN A 80 5.92 16.75 4.23
CA GLN A 80 4.93 15.81 4.80
C GLN A 80 4.06 16.43 5.89
N GLN A 81 4.56 17.44 6.62
CA GLN A 81 3.81 18.10 7.69
C GLN A 81 2.83 19.18 7.17
N GLN A 82 3.13 19.82 6.03
CA GLN A 82 2.23 20.76 5.36
C GLN A 82 1.09 20.07 4.59
N LEU A 83 1.20 18.76 4.32
CA LEU A 83 0.16 17.95 3.67
C LEU A 83 -1.00 17.54 4.60
N LEU A 84 -1.00 17.99 5.86
CA LEU A 84 -2.09 17.80 6.81
C LEU A 84 -3.27 18.76 6.59
N HIS A 85 -3.33 19.43 5.43
CA HIS A 85 -4.58 20.05 5.00
C HIS A 85 -5.53 18.94 4.54
N PRO A 86 -6.77 18.90 5.05
CA PRO A 86 -7.73 17.88 4.69
C PRO A 86 -8.07 18.02 3.21
N ASN A 87 -7.46 17.21 2.34
CA ASN A 87 -7.99 16.95 1.00
C ASN A 87 -9.23 16.04 1.11
N VAL A 88 -10.14 16.38 2.04
CA VAL A 88 -11.46 15.78 2.10
C VAL A 88 -12.23 16.41 0.95
N PRO A 89 -12.72 15.61 -0.01
CA PRO A 89 -13.39 16.15 -1.17
C PRO A 89 -14.64 16.92 -0.77
N GLU A 90 -14.92 18.00 -1.51
CA GLU A 90 -16.16 18.76 -1.37
C GLU A 90 -17.38 17.85 -1.57
N ASN A 91 -18.51 18.27 -1.01
CA ASN A 91 -19.71 17.45 -1.03
C ASN A 91 -20.33 17.41 -2.43
N ASN A 92 -20.05 16.36 -3.19
CA ASN A 92 -20.64 16.14 -4.51
C ASN A 92 -21.94 15.31 -4.45
N GLY A 93 -22.58 15.19 -3.27
CA GLY A 93 -23.78 14.37 -3.02
C GLY A 93 -23.59 12.84 -3.14
N ARG A 94 -22.47 12.40 -3.72
CA ARG A 94 -22.07 11.00 -3.90
C ARG A 94 -20.86 10.60 -3.07
N ASN A 95 -20.16 11.59 -2.51
CA ASN A 95 -18.97 11.37 -1.71
C ASN A 95 -19.39 10.91 -0.31
N LYS A 96 -19.05 9.68 0.06
CA LYS A 96 -19.36 9.13 1.40
C LYS A 96 -18.66 9.88 2.52
N TYR A 97 -17.51 10.46 2.22
CA TYR A 97 -16.71 11.26 3.15
C TYR A 97 -16.61 12.66 2.56
N SER A 98 -17.10 13.65 3.30
CA SER A 98 -17.08 15.05 2.90
C SER A 98 -16.81 15.95 4.10
N LYS A 99 -16.45 17.20 3.83
CA LYS A 99 -16.12 18.22 4.83
C LYS A 99 -17.30 18.52 5.78
N ASP A 100 -18.53 18.39 5.29
CA ASP A 100 -19.76 18.67 6.05
C ASP A 100 -20.36 17.42 6.69
N MET A 101 -19.52 16.49 7.16
CA MET A 101 -20.01 15.25 7.77
C MET A 101 -20.81 15.53 9.05
N VAL A 102 -22.01 14.96 9.12
CA VAL A 102 -22.90 15.10 10.29
C VAL A 102 -22.32 14.34 11.48
N SER A 103 -22.23 15.01 12.63
CA SER A 103 -21.93 14.35 13.90
C SER A 103 -23.00 13.30 14.21
N GLY A 104 -22.62 12.03 14.32
CA GLY A 104 -23.56 10.92 14.54
C GLY A 104 -23.75 9.98 13.36
N TYR A 105 -22.99 10.14 12.26
CA TYR A 105 -22.88 9.09 11.24
C TYR A 105 -22.46 7.76 11.87
N THR A 106 -23.28 6.72 11.74
CA THR A 106 -23.04 5.40 12.33
C THR A 106 -22.36 4.41 11.38
N GLY A 107 -22.09 4.82 10.14
CA GLY A 107 -21.42 3.98 9.16
C GLY A 107 -19.92 3.83 9.41
N PHE A 108 -19.26 3.06 8.54
CA PHE A 108 -17.83 2.78 8.66
C PHE A 108 -16.97 4.02 8.37
N ILE A 109 -16.01 4.29 9.28
CA ILE A 109 -15.01 5.34 9.12
C ILE A 109 -13.61 4.70 9.13
N PRO A 110 -12.85 4.78 8.02
CA PRO A 110 -11.51 4.21 7.95
C PRO A 110 -10.62 4.76 9.08
N LYS A 111 -9.80 3.90 9.72
CA LYS A 111 -8.86 4.25 10.81
C LYS A 111 -9.48 4.75 12.12
N CYS A 112 -10.77 5.07 12.17
CA CYS A 112 -11.43 5.64 13.35
C CYS A 112 -11.50 4.69 14.54
N SER A 113 -11.51 3.36 14.31
CA SER A 113 -11.52 2.36 15.39
C SER A 113 -10.28 2.37 16.28
N THR A 114 -9.23 3.11 15.91
CA THR A 114 -7.96 3.18 16.64
C THR A 114 -7.73 4.53 17.32
N LYS A 115 -8.60 5.51 17.08
CA LYS A 115 -8.44 6.88 17.54
C LYS A 115 -9.52 7.14 18.60
N PHE A 116 -9.14 7.77 19.71
CA PHE A 116 -10.04 8.14 20.80
C PHE A 116 -9.58 9.44 21.46
N GLY A 117 -10.49 10.10 22.19
CA GLY A 117 -10.16 11.21 23.10
C GLY A 117 -10.28 12.62 22.49
N LYS A 118 -10.85 12.73 21.30
CA LYS A 118 -11.27 14.00 20.68
C LYS A 118 -12.78 14.00 20.45
N THR A 119 -13.33 15.13 19.98
CA THR A 119 -14.71 15.11 19.51
C THR A 119 -14.83 14.18 18.30
N TYR A 120 -15.98 13.52 18.17
CA TYR A 120 -16.22 12.58 17.06
C TYR A 120 -15.88 13.20 15.70
N ARG A 121 -16.28 14.46 15.50
CA ARG A 121 -16.02 15.21 14.26
C ARG A 121 -14.53 15.34 13.97
N GLU A 122 -13.73 15.82 14.92
CA GLU A 122 -12.29 16.01 14.74
C GLU A 122 -11.56 14.68 14.48
N GLU A 123 -12.01 13.63 15.16
CA GLU A 123 -11.49 12.28 14.98
C GLU A 123 -11.75 11.76 13.57
N CYS A 124 -12.96 11.97 13.06
CA CYS A 124 -13.35 11.62 11.69
C CYS A 124 -12.54 12.41 10.65
N GLU A 125 -12.44 13.73 10.80
CA GLU A 125 -11.68 14.59 9.89
C GLU A 125 -10.20 14.16 9.80
N LYS A 126 -9.59 13.85 10.94
CA LYS A 126 -8.22 13.31 10.99
C LYS A 126 -8.11 11.95 10.31
N CYS A 127 -9.06 11.05 10.60
CA CYS A 127 -9.09 9.73 10.00
C CYS A 127 -9.22 9.77 8.48
N PHE A 128 -10.06 10.65 7.95
CA PHE A 128 -10.18 10.86 6.50
C PHE A 128 -8.92 11.44 5.90
N SER A 129 -8.33 12.46 6.52
CA SER A 129 -7.10 13.07 6.04
C SER A 129 -5.99 12.01 5.93
N GLU A 130 -5.82 11.20 6.98
CA GLU A 130 -4.88 10.07 6.98
C GLU A 130 -5.24 8.99 5.94
N HIS A 131 -6.52 8.76 5.67
CA HIS A 131 -6.97 7.77 4.68
C HIS A 131 -6.74 8.24 3.24
N PHE A 132 -7.09 9.48 2.92
CA PHE A 132 -6.90 10.05 1.59
C PHE A 132 -5.42 10.21 1.25
N HIS A 133 -4.60 10.60 2.22
CA HIS A 133 -3.15 10.63 2.05
C HIS A 133 -2.59 9.24 1.69
N ASP A 134 -2.98 8.19 2.42
CA ASP A 134 -2.55 6.82 2.12
C ASP A 134 -3.01 6.36 0.73
N LEU A 135 -4.22 6.74 0.31
CA LEU A 135 -4.75 6.43 -1.01
C LEU A 135 -3.92 7.10 -2.12
N GLU A 136 -3.49 8.33 -1.92
CA GLU A 136 -2.62 9.06 -2.85
C GLU A 136 -1.25 8.38 -2.96
N LEU A 137 -0.60 8.10 -1.83
CA LEU A 137 0.67 7.35 -1.79
C LEU A 137 0.56 5.97 -2.44
N TYR A 138 -0.59 5.31 -2.27
CA TYR A 138 -0.86 4.03 -2.89
C TYR A 138 -0.99 4.16 -4.42
N LYS A 139 -1.71 5.17 -4.91
CA LYS A 139 -1.82 5.47 -6.36
C LYS A 139 -0.45 5.74 -6.96
N ASP A 140 0.38 6.53 -6.29
CA ASP A 140 1.74 6.85 -6.77
C ASP A 140 2.64 5.62 -6.83
N ARG A 141 2.63 4.78 -5.79
CA ARG A 141 3.37 3.51 -5.79
C ARG A 141 2.89 2.60 -6.90
N ARG A 142 1.58 2.51 -7.10
CA ARG A 142 0.98 1.70 -8.17
C ARG A 142 1.38 2.21 -9.55
N ASN A 143 1.36 3.51 -9.78
CA ASN A 143 1.78 4.11 -11.04
C ASN A 143 3.27 3.88 -11.29
N ARG A 144 4.12 4.06 -10.28
CA ARG A 144 5.55 3.74 -10.36
C ARG A 144 5.78 2.27 -10.73
N ASN A 145 5.10 1.35 -10.05
CA ASN A 145 5.24 -0.09 -10.34
C ASN A 145 4.77 -0.44 -11.77
N LYS A 146 3.69 0.19 -12.25
CA LYS A 146 3.25 0.05 -13.64
C LYS A 146 4.32 0.53 -14.62
N MET A 147 4.86 1.73 -14.40
CA MET A 147 5.92 2.32 -15.23
C MET A 147 7.16 1.44 -15.26
N THR A 148 7.64 0.98 -14.10
CA THR A 148 8.79 0.07 -14.02
C THR A 148 8.51 -1.24 -14.74
N SER A 149 7.33 -1.84 -14.57
CA SER A 149 6.95 -3.09 -15.25
C SER A 149 6.82 -2.94 -16.76
N GLN A 150 6.48 -1.75 -17.26
CA GLN A 150 6.40 -1.46 -18.70
C GLN A 150 7.78 -1.20 -19.32
N GLN A 151 8.71 -0.60 -18.55
CA GLN A 151 10.08 -0.33 -19.00
C GLN A 151 10.99 -1.57 -18.98
N THR A 152 10.71 -2.56 -18.12
CA THR A 152 11.46 -3.82 -18.11
C THR A 152 11.11 -4.64 -19.35
N SER A 153 12.12 -5.01 -20.13
CA SER A 153 11.97 -5.98 -21.22
C SER A 153 11.33 -7.26 -20.68
N GLY A 154 10.38 -7.82 -21.44
CA GLY A 154 9.62 -9.00 -21.01
C GLY A 154 10.58 -10.13 -20.59
N LEU A 155 10.37 -10.66 -19.38
CA LEU A 155 11.23 -11.70 -18.81
C LEU A 155 11.32 -12.86 -19.80
N GLN A 156 12.48 -13.03 -20.40
CA GLN A 156 12.78 -14.22 -21.20
C GLN A 156 13.02 -15.36 -20.22
N ALA A 157 12.40 -16.51 -20.46
CA ALA A 157 12.77 -17.72 -19.75
C ALA A 157 14.26 -17.98 -20.02
N SER A 158 15.09 -17.92 -18.99
CA SER A 158 16.50 -18.30 -19.10
C SER A 158 16.54 -19.78 -19.50
N HIS A 159 16.73 -20.04 -20.79
CA HIS A 159 16.72 -21.40 -21.33
C HIS A 159 18.02 -22.16 -21.02
N ARG A 160 19.03 -21.51 -20.42
CA ARG A 160 20.40 -22.03 -20.37
C ARG A 160 21.12 -21.57 -19.09
N LYS A 161 20.80 -22.13 -17.92
CA LYS A 161 21.76 -22.15 -16.79
C LYS A 161 21.68 -23.45 -16.02
N ASN A 162 22.87 -23.97 -15.70
CA ASN A 162 23.05 -25.11 -14.81
C ASN A 162 22.38 -24.80 -13.44
N LYS A 163 21.75 -25.80 -12.81
CA LYS A 163 20.99 -25.65 -11.56
C LYS A 163 21.76 -24.87 -10.49
N GLU A 164 23.06 -25.12 -10.36
CA GLU A 164 23.91 -24.46 -9.36
C GLU A 164 24.19 -22.99 -9.64
N GLU A 165 24.19 -22.59 -10.91
CA GLU A 165 24.40 -21.21 -11.30
C GLU A 165 23.13 -20.38 -11.05
N ILE A 166 21.96 -21.00 -11.27
CA ILE A 166 20.67 -20.44 -10.90
C ILE A 166 20.61 -20.24 -9.39
N LEU A 167 20.93 -21.26 -8.59
CA LEU A 167 20.95 -21.17 -7.13
C LEU A 167 21.91 -20.09 -6.63
N ARG A 168 23.11 -19.98 -7.21
CA ARG A 168 24.06 -18.89 -6.90
C ARG A 168 23.46 -17.52 -7.20
N SER A 169 22.87 -17.32 -8.38
CA SER A 169 22.25 -16.04 -8.74
C SER A 169 21.05 -15.67 -7.87
N ILE A 170 20.26 -16.67 -7.44
CA ILE A 170 19.14 -16.47 -6.51
C ILE A 170 19.67 -16.05 -5.15
N ASN A 171 20.69 -16.74 -4.63
CA ASN A 171 21.29 -16.42 -3.35
C ASN A 171 21.94 -15.02 -3.36
N GLU A 172 22.67 -14.68 -4.42
CA GLU A 172 23.29 -13.37 -4.62
C GLU A 172 22.22 -12.27 -4.76
N TYR A 173 21.10 -12.55 -5.43
CA TYR A 173 19.95 -11.65 -5.47
C TYR A 173 19.28 -11.50 -4.10
N THR A 174 19.06 -12.58 -3.34
CA THR A 174 18.47 -12.50 -1.99
C THR A 174 19.39 -11.77 -1.01
N ASP A 175 20.71 -11.93 -1.14
CA ASP A 175 21.70 -11.29 -0.28
C ASP A 175 21.88 -9.80 -0.66
N SER A 176 21.82 -9.47 -1.95
CA SER A 176 21.88 -8.08 -2.44
C SER A 176 20.56 -7.31 -2.28
N LEU A 177 19.44 -8.02 -2.19
CA LEU A 177 18.20 -7.52 -1.62
C LEU A 177 18.40 -7.31 -0.11
N THR A 178 19.13 -6.25 0.24
CA THR A 178 18.81 -5.50 1.45
C THR A 178 17.31 -5.25 1.40
N PHE A 179 16.55 -5.99 2.21
CA PHE A 179 15.10 -5.98 2.18
C PHE A 179 14.61 -4.55 2.46
N ASN A 180 14.42 -3.79 1.38
CA ASN A 180 13.89 -2.44 1.31
C ASN A 180 12.38 -2.47 1.02
N GLY A 181 11.76 -3.65 0.98
CA GLY A 181 10.35 -3.74 1.30
C GLY A 181 10.22 -3.17 2.70
N ALA A 182 9.42 -2.10 2.87
CA ALA A 182 9.27 -1.38 4.12
C ALA A 182 9.21 -2.37 5.29
N LYS A 183 10.36 -2.64 5.93
CA LYS A 183 10.37 -3.39 7.17
C LYS A 183 9.49 -2.54 8.05
N LYS A 184 8.43 -3.13 8.60
CA LYS A 184 7.67 -2.49 9.66
C LYS A 184 8.71 -1.91 10.61
N PRO A 185 8.70 -0.59 10.88
CA PRO A 185 9.74 0.00 11.68
C PRO A 185 9.84 -0.80 12.98
N LEU A 186 11.05 -0.93 13.53
CA LEU A 186 11.30 -1.75 14.73
C LEU A 186 10.36 -1.39 15.90
N ILE A 187 9.82 -0.17 15.87
CA ILE A 187 8.95 0.44 16.86
C ILE A 187 7.44 0.16 16.60
N GLU A 188 7.05 -0.33 15.40
CA GLU A 188 5.65 -0.64 15.10
C GLU A 188 5.13 -1.78 15.98
N ALA A 189 4.00 -1.54 16.64
CA ALA A 189 3.37 -2.53 17.49
C ALA A 189 2.98 -3.81 16.71
N PRO A 190 3.11 -5.01 17.32
CA PRO A 190 2.62 -6.24 16.73
C PRO A 190 1.11 -6.22 16.51
N ILE A 191 0.62 -7.13 15.66
CA ILE A 191 -0.81 -7.29 15.41
C ILE A 191 -1.57 -7.56 16.72
N ILE A 192 -2.82 -7.08 16.79
CA ILE A 192 -3.72 -7.37 17.90
C ILE A 192 -3.93 -8.89 17.95
N GLY A 193 -3.81 -9.48 19.14
CA GLY A 193 -3.86 -10.93 19.34
C GLY A 193 -2.49 -11.63 19.26
N TYR A 194 -1.40 -10.89 18.99
CA TYR A 194 -0.05 -11.43 19.13
C TYR A 194 0.25 -11.80 20.60
N THR A 195 0.58 -13.07 20.82
CA THR A 195 0.88 -13.64 22.15
C THR A 195 2.38 -13.85 22.39
N GLY A 196 3.23 -13.52 21.41
CA GLY A 196 4.67 -13.64 21.55
C GLY A 196 5.29 -12.57 22.46
N PHE A 197 6.60 -12.64 22.62
CA PHE A 197 7.35 -11.74 23.48
C PHE A 197 7.47 -10.34 22.87
N VAL A 198 7.14 -9.31 23.66
CA VAL A 198 7.38 -7.90 23.32
C VAL A 198 8.37 -7.35 24.35
N PRO A 199 9.57 -6.92 23.94
CA PRO A 199 10.58 -6.38 24.84
C PRO A 199 10.01 -5.25 25.71
N LYS A 200 10.38 -5.22 26.99
CA LYS A 200 10.03 -4.19 28.00
C LYS A 200 8.55 -4.01 28.33
N LYS A 201 7.64 -4.69 27.62
CA LYS A 201 6.18 -4.54 27.79
C LYS A 201 5.67 -4.96 29.17
N ASN A 202 6.14 -6.10 29.67
CA ASN A 202 5.70 -6.64 30.97
C ASN A 202 6.60 -6.19 32.14
N THR A 203 7.82 -5.78 31.85
CA THR A 203 8.84 -5.45 32.86
C THR A 203 8.76 -3.99 33.32
N THR A 204 8.10 -3.12 32.55
CA THR A 204 8.03 -1.68 32.83
C THR A 204 6.57 -1.22 32.93
N GLU A 205 6.34 -0.15 33.69
CA GLU A 205 5.02 0.46 33.85
C GLU A 205 4.45 1.09 32.56
N LEU A 206 5.23 1.10 31.47
CA LEU A 206 4.86 1.72 30.19
C LEU A 206 3.59 1.14 29.56
N GLY A 207 3.26 -0.10 29.89
CA GLY A 207 2.06 -0.79 29.40
C GLY A 207 0.83 -0.67 30.29
N LEU A 208 0.95 -0.09 31.50
CA LEU A 208 -0.17 0.00 32.44
C LEU A 208 -1.20 1.03 31.95
N GLY A 209 -2.48 0.65 31.97
CA GLY A 209 -3.59 1.54 31.58
C GLY A 209 -3.65 1.93 30.10
N ALA A 210 -2.87 1.28 29.23
CA ALA A 210 -2.87 1.54 27.79
C ALA A 210 -3.42 0.34 26.98
N SER A 211 -3.93 0.60 25.78
CA SER A 211 -4.27 -0.48 24.85
C SER A 211 -3.02 -1.26 24.42
N TYR A 212 -3.19 -2.53 24.04
CA TYR A 212 -2.09 -3.41 23.65
C TYR A 212 -1.13 -2.76 22.64
N GLY A 213 -1.68 -2.10 21.61
CA GLY A 213 -0.89 -1.44 20.56
C GLY A 213 0.01 -0.34 21.13
N ARG A 214 -0.57 0.57 21.93
CA ARG A 214 0.20 1.66 22.57
C ARG A 214 1.22 1.15 23.58
N ALA A 215 0.85 0.12 24.36
CA ALA A 215 1.76 -0.50 25.31
C ALA A 215 2.96 -1.12 24.59
N ALA A 216 2.73 -1.84 23.49
CA ALA A 216 3.78 -2.46 22.70
C ALA A 216 4.68 -1.43 22.02
N GLU A 217 4.10 -0.39 21.41
CA GLU A 217 4.82 0.71 20.76
C GLU A 217 5.79 1.41 21.72
N LYS A 218 5.30 1.89 22.88
CA LYS A 218 6.14 2.54 23.90
C LYS A 218 7.26 1.64 24.41
N SER A 219 6.98 0.35 24.52
CA SER A 219 7.95 -0.62 25.03
C SER A 219 9.07 -0.88 24.02
N LEU A 220 8.71 -0.98 22.73
CA LEU A 220 9.67 -1.10 21.64
C LEU A 220 10.50 0.17 21.46
N GLU A 221 9.90 1.35 21.62
CA GLU A 221 10.60 2.63 21.60
C GLU A 221 11.66 2.70 22.72
N LYS A 222 11.29 2.35 23.96
CA LYS A 222 12.24 2.28 25.08
C LYS A 222 13.36 1.28 24.82
N PHE A 223 13.03 0.12 24.27
CA PHE A 223 14.02 -0.90 23.93
C PHE A 223 15.01 -0.41 22.85
N ASP A 224 14.51 0.27 21.81
CA ASP A 224 15.36 0.84 20.76
C ASP A 224 16.32 1.90 21.32
N LEU A 225 15.83 2.81 22.16
CA LEU A 225 16.65 3.82 22.85
C LEU A 225 17.78 3.18 23.68
N GLU A 226 17.44 2.16 24.48
CA GLU A 226 18.45 1.45 25.29
C GLU A 226 19.47 0.74 24.39
N THR A 227 19.04 0.01 23.36
CA THR A 227 19.96 -0.70 22.46
C THR A 227 20.89 0.26 21.70
N ASN A 228 20.39 1.41 21.26
CA ASN A 228 21.20 2.42 20.61
C ASN A 228 22.21 3.05 21.57
N ALA A 229 21.83 3.31 22.82
CA ALA A 229 22.76 3.76 23.86
C ALA A 229 23.88 2.75 24.13
N TYR A 230 23.55 1.45 24.21
CA TYR A 230 24.55 0.40 24.37
C TYR A 230 25.49 0.29 23.16
N LYS A 231 24.96 0.33 21.93
CA LYS A 231 25.77 0.34 20.70
C LYS A 231 26.77 1.49 20.69
N ASN A 232 26.32 2.70 21.03
CA ASN A 232 27.19 3.87 21.11
C ASN A 232 28.28 3.72 22.17
N LYS A 233 27.95 3.13 23.32
CA LYS A 233 28.92 2.85 24.38
C LYS A 233 29.97 1.82 23.95
N ILE A 234 29.56 0.76 23.26
CA ILE A 234 30.48 -0.25 22.71
C ILE A 234 31.40 0.38 21.66
N ALA A 235 30.84 1.13 20.70
CA ALA A 235 31.63 1.82 19.68
C ALA A 235 32.63 2.82 20.29
N PHE A 236 32.25 3.52 21.36
CA PHE A 236 33.17 4.38 22.10
C PHE A 236 34.31 3.59 22.75
N LEU A 237 34.03 2.42 23.33
CA LEU A 237 35.07 1.57 23.92
C LEU A 237 36.02 1.02 22.85
N GLU A 238 35.52 0.53 21.72
CA GLU A 238 36.33 -0.01 20.62
C GLU A 238 37.29 1.03 20.02
N ASN A 239 36.83 2.27 19.87
CA ASN A 239 37.65 3.39 19.38
C ASN A 239 38.73 3.84 20.40
N ASN A 240 38.50 3.65 21.69
CA ASN A 240 39.50 3.98 22.72
C ASN A 240 40.50 2.85 22.97
N VAL A 241 40.11 1.58 22.80
CA VAL A 241 41.00 0.42 22.91
C VAL A 241 42.00 0.39 21.75
N THR A 242 41.61 0.81 20.55
CA THR A 242 42.51 0.92 19.39
C THR A 242 43.53 2.07 19.53
N CYS A 243 43.27 3.08 20.36
CA CYS A 243 44.21 4.17 20.64
C CYS A 243 45.38 3.72 21.55
N CYS A 244 45.13 2.82 22.51
CA CYS A 244 46.17 2.33 23.43
C CYS A 244 47.16 1.33 22.81
N CYS A 245 46.86 0.72 21.66
CA CYS A 245 47.77 -0.22 20.98
C CYS A 245 48.68 0.45 19.93
N ARG A 246 48.69 1.78 19.81
CA ARG A 246 49.54 2.52 18.84
C ARG A 246 50.88 3.04 19.40
N TYR A 247 51.24 2.69 20.63
CA TYR A 247 52.55 2.98 21.21
C TYR A 247 53.29 1.69 21.57
N LYS A 248 53.83 0.99 20.56
CA LYS A 248 54.99 0.11 20.68
C LYS A 248 55.76 0.11 19.37
#